data_AF-A0A6P6Y7F7-F1
#
_entry.id   AF-A0A6P6Y7F7-F1
#
_cell.length_a   1.000
_cell.length_b   1.000
_cell.length_c   1.000
_cell.angle_alpha   90.00
_cell.angle_beta   90.00
_cell.angle_gamma   90.00
#
_symmetry.space_group_name_H-M   'P 1'
#
loop_
_entity.id
_entity.type
_entity.pdbx_description
1 polymer ?
#
loop_
_entity_poly.entity_id
_entity_poly.type
_entity_poly.pdbx_seq_one_letter_code
_entity_poly.pdbx_strand_id
1 'polypeptide(L)'
;LKLKIEIPANRCDLLSTELIADALVRFENPARALALRPKHACAPRITLTVEAAAADVRPYCVAAAFRGVAFSPPALRSFIELQDKLNFNIGRRRRLVAIGTHDMDKLQTPLVYTALDRRDGFRFVPLAQTAEVNGEGMLEALQDSYLKPYLDLIAQKPKFPVVLDGRARVCSVPPIVNADFCKLTQETTSVFVEITGSDYYKMLTVLDVISCFFVSLTGRADVTEPVRVD
;
A
#
# COMPACT_ATOMS: atom_id res chain seq x y z
N LEU A 1 -22.71 19.46 -8.33
CA LEU A 1 -23.12 18.26 -9.09
C LEU A 1 -22.22 17.10 -8.66
N LYS A 2 -22.75 15.94 -8.24
CA LYS A 2 -21.94 14.74 -7.91
C LYS A 2 -22.23 13.69 -8.98
N LEU A 3 -21.24 13.39 -9.82
CA LEU A 3 -21.36 12.37 -10.86
C LEU A 3 -21.12 10.98 -10.25
N LYS A 4 -21.96 10.01 -10.62
CA LYS A 4 -21.75 8.59 -10.34
C LYS A 4 -21.46 7.92 -11.68
N ILE A 5 -20.24 7.41 -11.83
CA ILE A 5 -19.76 6.80 -13.08
C ILE A 5 -19.62 5.31 -12.83
N GLU A 6 -20.24 4.51 -13.69
CA GLU A 6 -20.06 3.06 -13.72
C GLU A 6 -18.91 2.70 -14.65
N ILE A 7 -18.03 1.80 -14.22
CA ILE A 7 -16.83 1.41 -14.97
C ILE A 7 -16.79 -0.11 -15.18
N PRO A 8 -16.16 -0.61 -16.25
CA PRO A 8 -15.97 -2.04 -16.45
C PRO A 8 -15.14 -2.68 -15.33
N ALA A 9 -15.56 -3.87 -14.86
CA ALA A 9 -14.89 -4.57 -13.75
C ALA A 9 -13.43 -4.97 -14.05
N ASN A 10 -13.06 -5.09 -15.32
CA ASN A 10 -11.71 -5.42 -15.77
C ASN A 10 -10.78 -4.19 -15.90
N ARG A 11 -11.26 -2.98 -15.61
CA ARG A 11 -10.51 -1.72 -15.74
C ARG A 11 -10.22 -1.10 -14.38
N CYS A 12 -9.31 -1.72 -13.64
CA CYS A 12 -8.87 -1.22 -12.33
C CYS A 12 -8.14 0.13 -12.42
N ASP A 13 -7.65 0.49 -13.59
CA ASP A 13 -7.08 1.78 -13.95
C ASP A 13 -8.13 2.90 -14.10
N LEU A 14 -9.42 2.65 -13.85
CA LEU A 14 -10.48 3.68 -13.89
C LEU A 14 -11.16 3.90 -12.52
N LEU A 15 -10.54 3.46 -11.43
CA LEU A 15 -11.17 3.42 -10.11
C LEU A 15 -11.12 4.74 -9.33
N SER A 16 -10.38 5.75 -9.81
CA SER A 16 -10.29 7.09 -9.21
C SER A 16 -10.51 8.20 -10.25
N THR A 17 -10.81 9.40 -9.76
CA THR A 17 -11.03 10.58 -10.63
C THR A 17 -9.79 10.92 -11.45
N GLU A 18 -8.61 10.83 -10.82
CA GLU A 18 -7.30 11.11 -11.42
C GLU A 18 -7.02 10.16 -12.58
N LEU A 19 -7.30 8.87 -12.38
CA LEU A 19 -7.04 7.86 -13.39
C LEU A 19 -8.07 7.91 -14.54
N ILE A 20 -9.35 8.20 -14.24
CA ILE A 20 -10.36 8.47 -15.27
C ILE A 20 -9.95 9.69 -16.10
N ALA A 21 -9.50 10.76 -15.45
CA ALA A 21 -9.03 11.97 -16.15
C ALA A 21 -7.83 11.66 -17.05
N ASP A 22 -6.83 10.91 -16.57
CA ASP A 22 -5.69 10.48 -17.37
C ASP A 22 -6.12 9.61 -18.57
N ALA A 23 -7.05 8.68 -18.36
CA ALA A 23 -7.59 7.85 -19.44
C ALA A 23 -8.34 8.67 -20.50
N LEU A 24 -9.12 9.68 -20.09
CA LEU A 24 -9.81 10.59 -21.02
C LEU A 24 -8.82 11.47 -21.79
N VAL A 25 -7.79 12.01 -21.13
CA VAL A 25 -6.72 12.76 -21.80
C VAL A 25 -6.01 11.90 -22.84
N ARG A 26 -5.69 10.65 -22.50
CA ARG A 26 -5.09 9.68 -23.46
C ARG A 26 -6.01 9.38 -24.63
N PHE A 27 -7.31 9.24 -24.37
CA PHE A 27 -8.31 8.94 -25.38
C PHE A 27 -8.47 10.11 -26.37
N GLU A 28 -8.55 11.34 -25.87
CA GLU A 28 -8.69 12.54 -26.71
C GLU A 28 -7.40 12.94 -27.41
N ASN A 29 -6.25 12.90 -26.70
CA ASN A 29 -4.96 13.29 -27.25
C ASN A 29 -3.79 12.51 -26.59
N PRO A 30 -3.38 11.38 -27.19
CA PRO A 30 -2.29 10.55 -26.67
C PRO A 30 -0.97 11.30 -26.43
N ALA A 31 -0.68 12.36 -27.19
CA ALA A 31 0.56 13.12 -27.07
C ALA A 31 0.64 13.97 -25.80
N ARG A 32 -0.49 14.23 -25.13
CA ARG A 32 -0.54 14.97 -23.85
C ARG A 32 -0.36 14.08 -22.63
N ALA A 33 -0.42 12.76 -22.80
CA ALA A 33 -0.36 11.84 -21.69
C ALA A 33 1.07 11.62 -21.21
N LEU A 34 1.27 11.68 -19.90
CA LEU A 34 2.57 11.40 -19.30
C LEU A 34 2.82 9.89 -19.33
N ALA A 35 3.93 9.47 -19.93
CA ALA A 35 4.40 8.10 -19.78
C ALA A 35 5.02 7.95 -18.39
N LEU A 36 4.70 6.87 -17.67
CA LEU A 36 5.42 6.48 -16.46
C LEU A 36 6.90 6.30 -16.80
N ARG A 37 7.76 7.04 -16.10
CA ARG A 37 9.23 6.91 -16.23
C ARG A 37 9.82 6.84 -14.84
N PRO A 38 9.88 5.65 -14.22
CA PRO A 38 10.53 5.48 -12.93
C PRO A 38 11.92 6.12 -12.95
N LYS A 39 12.31 6.79 -11.87
CA LYS A 39 13.65 7.37 -11.78
C LYS A 39 14.68 6.27 -12.03
N HIS A 40 15.51 6.47 -13.05
CA HIS A 40 16.69 5.64 -13.26
C HIS A 40 17.66 5.89 -12.11
N ALA A 41 17.56 5.10 -11.05
CA ALA A 41 18.57 5.06 -10.01
C ALA A 41 19.59 3.99 -10.42
N CYS A 42 20.84 4.37 -10.70
CA CYS A 42 21.95 3.43 -10.88
C CYS A 42 22.08 2.45 -9.69
N ALA A 43 21.59 2.85 -8.51
CA ALA A 43 21.33 1.98 -7.38
C ALA A 43 20.07 2.46 -6.64
N PRO A 44 19.05 1.61 -6.43
CA PRO A 44 17.88 1.96 -5.63
C PRO A 44 18.33 2.25 -4.19
N ARG A 45 17.89 3.39 -3.64
CA ARG A 45 18.26 3.83 -2.28
C ARG A 45 17.47 3.12 -1.19
N ILE A 46 16.36 2.50 -1.56
CA ILE A 46 15.43 1.81 -0.67
C ILE A 46 15.51 0.32 -0.98
N THR A 47 15.74 -0.48 0.04
CA THR A 47 15.72 -1.93 -0.03
C THR A 47 14.63 -2.49 0.89
N LEU A 48 13.99 -3.56 0.44
CA LEU A 48 13.02 -4.35 1.18
C LEU A 48 13.42 -5.82 1.07
N THR A 49 13.84 -6.43 2.17
CA THR A 49 14.16 -7.86 2.21
C THR A 49 12.91 -8.67 2.52
N VAL A 50 12.61 -9.68 1.71
CA VAL A 50 11.53 -10.65 1.94
C VAL A 50 12.12 -11.92 2.55
N GLU A 51 11.81 -12.15 3.82
CA GLU A 51 12.30 -13.34 4.53
C GLU A 51 11.43 -14.57 4.25
N ALA A 52 12.07 -15.74 4.23
CA ALA A 52 11.41 -17.02 4.02
C ALA A 52 10.28 -17.31 5.04
N ALA A 53 10.35 -16.72 6.23
CA ALA A 53 9.29 -16.84 7.24
C ALA A 53 7.92 -16.35 6.75
N ALA A 54 7.87 -15.43 5.79
CA ALA A 54 6.62 -14.94 5.22
C ALA A 54 5.98 -15.91 4.21
N ALA A 55 6.73 -16.88 3.68
CA ALA A 55 6.30 -17.76 2.58
C ALA A 55 5.01 -18.54 2.90
N ASP A 56 4.94 -19.14 4.09
CA ASP A 56 3.80 -19.96 4.52
C ASP A 56 2.55 -19.14 4.88
N VAL A 57 2.74 -17.83 5.09
CA VAL A 57 1.66 -16.93 5.52
C VAL A 57 1.11 -16.14 4.35
N ARG A 58 1.96 -15.45 3.61
CA ARG A 58 1.64 -14.55 2.51
C ARG A 58 2.94 -14.27 1.71
N PRO A 59 3.20 -15.03 0.65
CA PRO A 59 4.57 -15.28 0.16
C PRO A 59 5.26 -14.12 -0.57
N TYR A 60 4.50 -13.20 -1.15
CA TYR A 60 5.07 -12.14 -1.97
C TYR A 60 4.90 -10.77 -1.33
N CYS A 61 5.91 -9.92 -1.54
CA CYS A 61 5.83 -8.49 -1.33
C CYS A 61 6.48 -7.76 -2.51
N VAL A 62 5.84 -6.71 -2.99
CA VAL A 62 6.40 -5.76 -3.98
C VAL A 62 6.22 -4.36 -3.45
N ALA A 63 7.10 -3.43 -3.83
CA ALA A 63 7.04 -2.08 -3.29
C ALA A 63 7.52 -1.02 -4.28
N ALA A 64 7.09 0.22 -4.05
CA ALA A 64 7.60 1.42 -4.71
C ALA A 64 7.55 2.60 -3.73
N ALA A 65 8.39 3.60 -3.97
CA ALA A 65 8.30 4.87 -3.27
C ALA A 65 7.94 5.99 -4.26
N PHE A 66 7.27 7.03 -3.75
CA PHE A 66 6.81 8.17 -4.53
C PHE A 66 7.26 9.46 -3.84
N ARG A 67 7.95 10.34 -4.56
CA ARG A 67 8.61 11.53 -3.98
C ARG A 67 7.99 12.83 -4.46
N GLY A 68 7.92 13.83 -3.59
CA GLY A 68 7.38 15.15 -3.93
C GLY A 68 5.89 15.08 -4.23
N VAL A 69 5.17 14.32 -3.40
CA VAL A 69 3.71 14.25 -3.37
C VAL A 69 3.20 15.47 -2.60
N ALA A 70 2.07 16.03 -3.02
CA ALA A 70 1.37 17.08 -2.30
C ALA A 70 -0.12 16.73 -2.25
N PHE A 71 -0.58 16.30 -1.08
CA PHE A 71 -1.98 15.92 -0.91
C PHE A 71 -2.85 17.13 -0.55
N SER A 72 -3.81 17.44 -1.43
CA SER A 72 -5.01 18.15 -1.00
C SER A 72 -5.95 17.20 -0.24
N PRO A 73 -6.84 17.70 0.64
CA PRO A 73 -7.83 16.84 1.30
C PRO A 73 -8.66 15.98 0.34
N PRO A 74 -9.13 16.48 -0.82
CA PRO A 74 -9.79 15.64 -1.83
C PRO A 74 -8.87 14.57 -2.42
N ALA A 75 -7.61 14.90 -2.73
CA ALA A 75 -6.67 13.95 -3.32
C ALA A 75 -6.31 12.81 -2.34
N LEU A 76 -6.11 13.12 -1.05
CA LEU A 76 -5.85 12.09 -0.04
C LEU A 76 -7.04 11.14 0.11
N ARG A 77 -8.27 11.68 0.13
CA ARG A 77 -9.48 10.85 0.14
C ARG A 77 -9.60 9.99 -1.11
N SER A 78 -9.35 10.56 -2.30
CA SER A 78 -9.37 9.82 -3.57
C SER A 78 -8.36 8.67 -3.55
N PHE A 79 -7.16 8.90 -3.00
CA PHE A 79 -6.14 7.88 -2.86
C PHE A 79 -6.54 6.74 -1.91
N ILE A 80 -7.14 7.07 -0.76
CA ILE A 80 -7.65 6.06 0.19
C ILE A 80 -8.80 5.26 -0.46
N GLU A 81 -9.73 5.92 -1.15
CA GLU A 81 -10.82 5.27 -1.86
C GLU A 81 -10.31 4.34 -2.99
N LEU A 82 -9.27 4.74 -3.72
CA LEU A 82 -8.62 3.91 -4.73
C LEU A 82 -8.05 2.63 -4.09
N GLN A 83 -7.34 2.75 -2.98
CA GLN A 83 -6.79 1.60 -2.25
C GLN A 83 -7.90 0.65 -1.80
N ASP A 84 -8.98 1.16 -1.22
CA ASP A 84 -10.11 0.34 -0.77
C ASP A 84 -10.77 -0.40 -1.95
N LYS A 85 -10.99 0.27 -3.08
CA LYS A 85 -11.55 -0.35 -4.29
C LYS A 85 -10.64 -1.44 -4.86
N LEU A 86 -9.32 -1.20 -4.91
CA LEU A 86 -8.35 -2.19 -5.40
C LEU A 86 -8.27 -3.40 -4.47
N ASN A 87 -8.18 -3.16 -3.16
CA ASN A 87 -8.20 -4.20 -2.13
C ASN A 87 -9.49 -5.05 -2.19
N PHE A 88 -10.64 -4.41 -2.40
CA PHE A 88 -11.93 -5.10 -2.48
C PHE A 88 -12.07 -5.93 -3.77
N ASN A 89 -11.75 -5.34 -4.93
CA ASN A 89 -11.94 -5.95 -6.24
C ASN A 89 -10.79 -6.90 -6.62
N ILE A 90 -9.72 -6.38 -7.23
CA ILE A 90 -8.60 -7.19 -7.74
C ILE A 90 -7.89 -7.95 -6.60
N GLY A 91 -7.86 -7.36 -5.40
CA GLY A 91 -7.35 -8.01 -4.19
C GLY A 91 -8.27 -9.07 -3.57
N ARG A 92 -9.50 -9.23 -4.07
CA ARG A 92 -10.55 -10.11 -3.54
C ARG A 92 -10.69 -9.97 -2.03
N ARG A 93 -11.11 -8.79 -1.58
CA ARG A 93 -11.23 -8.45 -0.14
C ARG A 93 -9.91 -8.73 0.60
N ARG A 94 -8.81 -8.20 0.06
CA ARG A 94 -7.44 -8.30 0.56
C ARG A 94 -6.79 -9.70 0.57
N ARG A 95 -7.53 -10.74 0.19
CA ARG A 95 -7.04 -12.13 0.20
C ARG A 95 -5.85 -12.30 -0.73
N LEU A 96 -5.95 -11.85 -1.98
CA LEU A 96 -4.90 -12.01 -3.00
C LEU A 96 -3.87 -10.89 -2.97
N VAL A 97 -4.32 -9.66 -2.72
CA VAL A 97 -3.50 -8.44 -2.75
C VAL A 97 -3.94 -7.53 -1.61
N ALA A 98 -2.99 -7.03 -0.82
CA ALA A 98 -3.23 -6.07 0.24
C ALA A 98 -2.21 -4.94 0.13
N ILE A 99 -2.71 -3.71 0.06
CA ILE A 99 -1.90 -2.50 -0.09
C ILE A 99 -1.67 -1.90 1.30
N GLY A 100 -0.41 -1.66 1.63
CA GLY A 100 0.03 -0.79 2.71
C GLY A 100 0.61 0.51 2.14
N THR A 101 0.42 1.60 2.87
CA THR A 101 0.93 2.90 2.48
C THR A 101 1.41 3.64 3.71
N HIS A 102 2.60 4.23 3.59
CA HIS A 102 3.33 4.82 4.71
C HIS A 102 3.92 6.15 4.31
N ASP A 103 3.96 7.06 5.28
CA ASP A 103 4.78 8.26 5.19
C ASP A 103 6.25 7.85 5.25
N MET A 104 6.91 7.90 4.09
CA MET A 104 8.29 7.43 3.93
C MET A 104 9.26 8.28 4.75
N ASP A 105 8.93 9.55 5.00
CA ASP A 105 9.80 10.45 5.76
C ASP A 105 9.86 10.07 7.26
N LYS A 106 8.95 9.19 7.70
CA LYS A 106 8.91 8.64 9.07
C LYS A 106 9.52 7.24 9.17
N LEU A 107 9.90 6.62 8.06
CA LEU A 107 10.49 5.28 8.01
C LEU A 107 12.03 5.36 7.95
N GLN A 108 12.68 4.27 8.37
CA GLN A 108 14.10 4.06 8.18
C GLN A 108 14.34 2.85 7.28
N THR A 109 15.26 2.96 6.32
CA THR A 109 15.69 1.84 5.47
C THR A 109 16.94 1.17 6.08
N PRO A 110 17.19 -0.13 5.85
CA PRO A 110 16.43 -1.07 5.03
C PRO A 110 15.11 -1.50 5.67
N LEU A 111 14.14 -1.92 4.85
CA LEU A 111 12.86 -2.48 5.30
C LEU A 111 12.93 -4.02 5.26
N VAL A 112 12.14 -4.69 6.09
CA VAL A 112 12.06 -6.15 6.12
C VAL A 112 10.60 -6.59 6.12
N TYR A 113 10.24 -7.52 5.24
CA TYR A 113 8.97 -8.23 5.27
C TYR A 113 9.19 -9.67 5.75
N THR A 114 8.59 -10.01 6.89
CA THR A 114 8.79 -11.30 7.56
C THR A 114 7.49 -11.76 8.23
N ALA A 115 7.52 -12.90 8.94
CA ALA A 115 6.42 -13.33 9.80
C ALA A 115 6.92 -13.61 11.22
N LEU A 116 6.30 -12.93 12.19
CA LEU A 116 6.67 -13.01 13.61
C LEU A 116 5.56 -13.66 14.43
N ASP A 117 5.94 -14.23 15.57
CA ASP A 117 4.99 -14.82 16.51
C ASP A 117 3.92 -13.78 16.93
N ARG A 118 2.64 -14.18 16.91
CA ARG A 118 1.53 -13.25 17.14
C ARG A 118 1.41 -12.79 18.61
N ARG A 119 2.00 -13.50 19.56
CA ARG A 119 1.93 -13.18 21.00
C ARG A 119 3.12 -12.37 21.44
N ASP A 120 4.32 -12.86 21.11
CA ASP A 120 5.56 -12.34 21.70
C ASP A 120 6.53 -11.78 20.66
N GLY A 121 6.22 -11.90 19.37
CA GLY A 121 7.15 -11.54 18.29
C GLY A 121 7.24 -10.03 18.02
N PHE A 122 6.17 -9.27 18.28
CA PHE A 122 6.15 -7.84 18.02
C PHE A 122 5.10 -7.09 18.84
N ARG A 123 5.29 -5.78 18.95
CA ARG A 123 4.31 -4.84 19.48
C ARG A 123 4.29 -3.58 18.64
N PHE A 124 3.11 -2.96 18.52
CA PHE A 124 2.93 -1.75 17.74
C PHE A 124 1.63 -1.03 18.12
N VAL A 125 1.48 0.22 17.67
CA VAL A 125 0.24 0.98 17.78
C VAL A 125 -0.48 0.93 16.43
N PRO A 126 -1.64 0.23 16.31
CA PRO A 126 -2.41 0.18 15.08
C PRO A 126 -2.93 1.55 14.66
N LEU A 127 -3.20 1.72 13.37
CA LEU A 127 -3.76 2.94 12.82
C LEU A 127 -5.02 3.39 13.58
N ALA A 128 -5.07 4.67 13.95
CA ALA A 128 -6.17 5.28 14.71
C ALA A 128 -6.41 4.67 16.10
N GLN A 129 -5.41 3.98 16.66
CA GLN A 129 -5.39 3.51 18.05
C GLN A 129 -4.31 4.28 18.83
N THR A 130 -4.37 4.20 20.16
CA THR A 130 -3.40 4.84 21.06
C THR A 130 -2.61 3.84 21.91
N ALA A 131 -3.15 2.64 22.11
CA ALA A 131 -2.51 1.60 22.91
C ALA A 131 -1.58 0.73 22.06
N GLU A 132 -0.42 0.40 22.62
CA GLU A 132 0.51 -0.55 22.01
C GLU A 132 0.07 -1.99 22.30
N VAL A 133 -0.17 -2.76 21.24
CA VAL A 133 -0.67 -4.14 21.28
C VAL A 133 0.27 -5.09 20.54
N ASN A 134 0.20 -6.37 20.87
CA ASN A 134 0.76 -7.46 20.06
C ASN A 134 -0.27 -7.93 19.01
N GLY A 135 0.02 -9.03 18.31
CA GLY A 135 -0.89 -9.60 17.32
C GLY A 135 -2.23 -10.07 17.90
N GLU A 136 -2.25 -10.71 19.08
CA GLU A 136 -3.51 -11.10 19.74
C GLU A 136 -4.35 -9.88 20.15
N GLY A 137 -3.74 -8.92 20.85
CA GLY A 137 -4.42 -7.69 21.26
C GLY A 137 -4.90 -6.85 20.08
N MET A 138 -4.20 -6.90 18.93
CA MET A 138 -4.67 -6.30 17.69
C MET A 138 -5.98 -6.94 17.18
N LEU A 139 -6.09 -8.28 17.21
CA LEU A 139 -7.33 -8.95 16.80
C LEU A 139 -8.51 -8.52 17.67
N GLU A 140 -8.31 -8.45 18.99
CA GLU A 140 -9.31 -8.02 19.96
C GLU A 140 -9.72 -6.57 19.73
N ALA A 141 -8.75 -5.65 19.65
CA ALA A 141 -8.98 -4.23 19.46
C ALA A 141 -9.71 -3.89 18.15
N LEU A 142 -9.62 -4.76 17.13
CA LEU A 142 -10.21 -4.54 15.82
C LEU A 142 -11.51 -5.32 15.57
N GLN A 143 -12.00 -6.12 16.54
CA GLN A 143 -13.20 -6.96 16.34
C GLN A 143 -14.48 -6.17 16.02
N ASP A 144 -14.60 -4.95 16.52
CA ASP A 144 -15.76 -4.08 16.28
C ASP A 144 -15.51 -3.02 15.20
N SER A 145 -14.37 -3.11 14.51
CA SER A 145 -14.03 -2.20 13.43
C SER A 145 -14.55 -2.67 12.07
N TYR A 146 -14.51 -1.78 11.09
CA TYR A 146 -14.75 -2.13 9.68
C TYR A 146 -13.76 -3.19 9.14
N LEU A 147 -12.66 -3.45 9.86
CA LEU A 147 -11.65 -4.45 9.50
C LEU A 147 -12.00 -5.87 9.96
N LYS A 148 -13.07 -6.05 10.77
CA LYS A 148 -13.53 -7.36 11.24
C LYS A 148 -13.56 -8.45 10.15
N PRO A 149 -14.09 -8.19 8.92
CA PRO A 149 -14.15 -9.23 7.88
C PRO A 149 -12.79 -9.72 7.38
N TYR A 150 -11.70 -8.99 7.66
CA TYR A 150 -10.35 -9.32 7.21
C TYR A 150 -9.52 -10.04 8.29
N LEU A 151 -9.92 -9.98 9.57
CA LEU A 151 -9.15 -10.57 10.67
C LEU A 151 -8.94 -12.08 10.48
N ASP A 152 -9.96 -12.78 9.99
CA ASP A 152 -9.94 -14.23 9.72
C ASP A 152 -8.87 -14.64 8.69
N LEU A 153 -8.36 -13.70 7.88
CA LEU A 153 -7.29 -13.99 6.91
C LEU A 153 -5.99 -14.47 7.58
N ILE A 154 -5.74 -14.03 8.82
CA ILE A 154 -4.55 -14.39 9.58
C ILE A 154 -4.83 -14.91 10.99
N ALA A 155 -6.05 -14.76 11.52
CA ALA A 155 -6.36 -15.05 12.93
C ALA A 155 -5.98 -16.47 13.42
N GLN A 156 -6.07 -17.47 12.53
CA GLN A 156 -5.74 -18.86 12.85
C GLN A 156 -4.24 -19.21 12.72
N LYS A 157 -3.42 -18.28 12.23
CA LYS A 157 -1.99 -18.52 11.98
C LYS A 157 -1.19 -18.26 13.27
N PRO A 158 -0.15 -19.06 13.57
CA PRO A 158 0.69 -18.84 14.75
C PRO A 158 1.59 -17.60 14.60
N LYS A 159 1.95 -17.27 13.35
CA LYS A 159 2.77 -16.11 13.00
C LYS A 159 1.99 -15.17 12.09
N PHE A 160 2.16 -13.86 12.30
CA PHE A 160 1.56 -12.83 11.46
C PHE A 160 2.62 -12.21 10.58
N PRO A 161 2.28 -11.88 9.31
CA PRO A 161 3.21 -11.20 8.45
C PRO A 161 3.33 -9.75 8.92
N VAL A 162 4.54 -9.21 8.90
CA VAL A 162 4.84 -7.86 9.36
C VAL A 162 5.83 -7.20 8.41
N VAL A 163 5.70 -5.89 8.27
CA VAL A 163 6.70 -5.05 7.61
C VAL A 163 7.40 -4.24 8.70
N LEU A 164 8.72 -4.35 8.76
CA LEU A 164 9.57 -3.67 9.73
C LEU A 164 10.41 -2.60 9.03
N ASP A 165 10.67 -1.50 9.73
CA ASP A 165 11.67 -0.54 9.31
C ASP A 165 13.08 -0.89 9.82
N GLY A 166 14.08 -0.09 9.43
CA GLY A 166 15.47 -0.25 9.83
C GLY A 166 15.74 0.00 11.33
N ARG A 167 14.71 0.37 12.11
CA ARG A 167 14.73 0.41 13.58
C ARG A 167 13.96 -0.75 14.20
N ALA A 168 13.57 -1.75 13.40
CA ALA A 168 12.71 -2.85 13.78
C ALA A 168 11.32 -2.42 14.29
N ARG A 169 10.82 -1.24 13.89
CA ARG A 169 9.45 -0.81 14.19
C ARG A 169 8.49 -1.41 13.18
N VAL A 170 7.36 -1.92 13.66
CA VAL A 170 6.30 -2.46 12.80
C VAL A 170 5.62 -1.33 12.04
N CYS A 171 5.77 -1.31 10.72
CA CYS A 171 5.10 -0.40 9.80
C CYS A 171 3.68 -0.88 9.48
N SER A 172 3.49 -2.18 9.28
CA SER A 172 2.18 -2.78 9.04
C SER A 172 2.14 -4.25 9.46
N VAL A 173 0.91 -4.73 9.67
CA VAL A 173 0.57 -6.16 9.85
C VAL A 173 -0.37 -6.56 8.72
N PRO A 174 0.14 -6.95 7.55
CA PRO A 174 -0.71 -7.33 6.42
C PRO A 174 -1.59 -8.56 6.71
N PRO A 175 -2.74 -8.72 6.06
CA PRO A 175 -3.45 -7.73 5.24
C PRO A 175 -4.38 -6.81 6.08
N ILE A 176 -4.12 -6.65 7.38
CA ILE A 176 -5.07 -6.08 8.34
C ILE A 176 -4.94 -4.56 8.43
N VAL A 177 -3.82 -4.05 8.95
CA VAL A 177 -3.69 -2.65 9.36
C VAL A 177 -2.25 -2.17 9.31
N ASN A 178 -2.07 -0.86 9.12
CA ASN A 178 -0.79 -0.17 9.23
C ASN A 178 -0.59 0.35 10.66
N ALA A 179 0.62 0.77 11.00
CA ALA A 179 0.91 1.45 12.25
C ALA A 179 0.51 2.94 12.19
N ASP A 180 0.14 3.52 13.33
CA ASP A 180 -0.30 4.92 13.38
C ASP A 180 0.84 5.91 13.09
N PHE A 181 2.07 5.59 13.52
CA PHE A 181 3.19 6.53 13.42
C PHE A 181 3.54 6.88 11.97
N CYS A 182 3.43 5.92 11.05
CA CYS A 182 3.74 6.08 9.64
C CYS A 182 2.51 6.36 8.78
N LYS A 183 1.39 6.79 9.37
CA LYS A 183 0.19 7.15 8.60
C LYS A 183 0.43 8.35 7.69
N LEU A 184 -0.26 8.32 6.55
CA LEU A 184 -0.32 9.42 5.61
C LEU A 184 -1.15 10.58 6.18
N THR A 185 -0.65 11.79 5.99
CA THR A 185 -1.36 13.04 6.31
C THR A 185 -1.26 14.01 5.14
N GLN A 186 -1.82 15.22 5.28
CA GLN A 186 -1.73 16.24 4.23
C GLN A 186 -0.30 16.78 4.08
N GLU A 187 0.51 16.64 5.12
CA GLU A 187 1.91 17.06 5.19
C GLU A 187 2.87 16.03 4.59
N THR A 188 2.40 14.81 4.28
CA THR A 188 3.25 13.76 3.72
C THR A 188 3.75 14.15 2.33
N THR A 189 5.07 14.19 2.16
CA THR A 189 5.73 14.55 0.89
C THR A 189 6.33 13.36 0.15
N SER A 190 6.57 12.26 0.87
CA SER A 190 7.09 11.02 0.32
C SER A 190 6.22 9.85 0.78
N VAL A 191 5.78 9.01 -0.14
CA VAL A 191 4.92 7.85 0.15
C VAL A 191 5.68 6.57 -0.16
N PHE A 192 5.75 5.66 0.80
CA PHE A 192 6.18 4.29 0.57
C PHE A 192 4.94 3.40 0.46
N VAL A 193 4.91 2.57 -0.58
CA VAL A 193 3.81 1.63 -0.83
C VAL A 193 4.41 0.24 -0.90
N GLU A 194 3.94 -0.63 -0.02
CA GLU A 194 4.15 -2.07 -0.12
C GLU A 194 2.84 -2.77 -0.44
N ILE A 195 2.94 -3.81 -1.25
CA ILE A 195 1.83 -4.64 -1.64
C ILE A 195 2.24 -6.06 -1.30
N THR A 196 1.44 -6.72 -0.46
CA THR A 196 1.66 -8.12 -0.08
C THR A 196 0.55 -9.00 -0.64
N GLY A 197 0.86 -10.25 -0.92
CA GLY A 197 -0.13 -11.11 -1.56
C GLY A 197 0.32 -12.54 -1.83
N SER A 198 -0.60 -13.27 -2.46
CA SER A 198 -0.37 -14.61 -2.99
C SER A 198 -0.38 -14.66 -4.52
N ASP A 199 -0.81 -13.58 -5.18
CA ASP A 199 -0.86 -13.46 -6.64
C ASP A 199 0.06 -12.33 -7.11
N TYR A 200 1.29 -12.70 -7.45
CA TYR A 200 2.36 -11.77 -7.80
C TYR A 200 1.99 -10.84 -8.97
N TYR A 201 1.35 -11.37 -10.02
CA TYR A 201 1.00 -10.58 -11.20
C TYR A 201 -0.10 -9.55 -10.88
N LYS A 202 -1.10 -9.92 -10.07
CA LYS A 202 -2.09 -8.94 -9.60
C LYS A 202 -1.46 -7.86 -8.74
N MET A 203 -0.47 -8.21 -7.92
CA MET A 203 0.26 -7.23 -7.12
C MET A 203 1.00 -6.22 -8.00
N LEU A 204 1.68 -6.68 -9.07
CA LEU A 204 2.32 -5.79 -10.04
C LEU A 204 1.30 -4.88 -10.74
N THR A 205 0.16 -5.42 -11.18
CA THR A 205 -0.91 -4.59 -11.77
C THR A 205 -1.39 -3.51 -10.80
N VAL A 206 -1.56 -3.83 -9.53
CA VAL A 206 -1.95 -2.84 -8.51
C VAL A 206 -0.85 -1.80 -8.29
N LEU A 207 0.42 -2.21 -8.29
CA LEU A 207 1.56 -1.28 -8.18
C LEU A 207 1.61 -0.31 -9.37
N ASP A 208 1.34 -0.80 -10.58
CA ASP A 208 1.28 0.01 -11.80
C ASP A 208 0.14 1.04 -11.73
N VAL A 209 -1.05 0.62 -11.28
CA VAL A 209 -2.19 1.54 -11.11
C VAL A 209 -1.89 2.62 -10.07
N ILE A 210 -1.28 2.26 -8.94
CA ILE A 210 -0.87 3.24 -7.93
C ILE A 210 0.21 4.17 -8.49
N SER A 211 1.14 3.65 -9.29
CA SER A 211 2.16 4.45 -9.95
C SER A 211 1.56 5.46 -10.93
N CYS A 212 0.59 5.04 -11.75
CA CYS A 212 -0.17 5.93 -12.62
C CYS A 212 -0.89 7.01 -11.80
N PHE A 213 -1.51 6.65 -10.67
CA PHE A 213 -2.20 7.60 -9.81
C PHE A 213 -1.25 8.71 -9.35
N PHE A 214 -0.04 8.38 -8.89
CA PHE A 214 0.93 9.38 -8.46
C PHE A 214 1.47 10.23 -9.61
N VAL A 215 1.61 9.68 -10.81
CA VAL A 215 1.95 10.47 -12.01
C VAL A 215 0.85 11.47 -12.31
N SER A 216 -0.41 11.03 -12.32
CA SER A 216 -1.56 11.91 -12.56
C SER A 216 -1.72 12.97 -11.47
N LEU A 217 -1.50 12.61 -10.21
CA LEU A 217 -1.59 13.53 -9.07
C LEU A 217 -0.49 14.61 -9.11
N THR A 218 0.75 14.22 -9.45
CA THR A 218 1.89 15.15 -9.40
C THR A 218 2.19 15.85 -10.72
N GLY A 219 1.64 15.36 -11.84
CA GLY A 219 1.99 15.83 -13.17
C GLY A 219 3.44 15.53 -13.57
N ARG A 220 4.11 14.57 -12.91
CA ARG A 220 5.52 14.23 -13.15
C ARG A 220 5.69 12.75 -13.44
N ALA A 221 6.37 12.45 -14.55
CA ALA A 221 6.67 11.08 -14.97
C ALA A 221 7.68 10.37 -14.06
N ASP A 222 8.56 11.12 -13.39
CA ASP A 222 9.66 10.65 -12.55
C ASP A 222 9.32 10.64 -11.05
N VAL A 223 8.03 10.64 -10.70
CA VAL A 223 7.59 10.60 -9.29
C VAL A 223 7.98 9.30 -8.57
N THR A 224 8.06 8.19 -9.32
CA THR A 224 8.33 6.86 -8.79
C THR A 224 9.83 6.63 -8.59
N GLU A 225 10.23 6.35 -7.35
CA GLU A 225 11.54 5.86 -6.96
C GLU A 225 11.50 4.32 -6.82
N PRO A 226 12.33 3.58 -7.58
CA PRO A 226 12.38 2.12 -7.48
C PRO A 226 12.83 1.64 -6.10
N VAL A 227 12.16 0.59 -5.60
CA VAL A 227 12.56 -0.13 -4.39
C VAL A 227 13.16 -1.47 -4.82
N ARG A 228 14.35 -1.79 -4.32
CA ARG A 228 14.93 -3.12 -4.51
C ARG A 228 14.28 -4.09 -3.53
N VAL A 229 13.64 -5.11 -4.07
CA VAL A 229 13.07 -6.20 -3.29
C VAL A 229 13.99 -7.40 -3.44
N ASP A 230 14.59 -7.84 -2.32
CA ASP A 230 15.50 -8.99 -2.24
C ASP A 230 14.80 -10.20 -1.60
#